data_AF-A0AAN8UF02-F1
#
_entry.id   AF-A0AAN8UF02-F1
#
_cell.length_a   1.000
_cell.length_b   1.000
_cell.length_c   1.000
_cell.angle_alpha   90.00
_cell.angle_beta   90.00
_cell.angle_gamma   90.00
#
_symmetry.space_group_name_H-M   'P 1'
#
loop_
_entity.id
_entity.type
_entity.pdbx_description
1 polymer ?
#
loop_
_entity_poly.entity_id
_entity_poly.type
_entity_poly.pdbx_seq_one_letter_code
_entity_poly.pdbx_strand_id
1 'polypeptide(L)'
;MAPGVLILAAFPPNIFSESIQNIELSSDYELRSGTSMAASHASGIAAMLKGAHPEWSTSAIRSSMMTTANHLDSTQKPFREDDNMIATPRDMGAGNVDPNRALDPGLLYDATPQDYINLICSMNFTEEQFKTFARSSANYNNCSNPSADLNYPSFIALYPFSLEGNFT
;
A
#
# COMPACT_ATOMS: atom_id res chain seq x y z
N MET A 1 -2.58 5.76 2.47
CA MET A 1 -1.95 6.42 3.64
C MET A 1 -2.59 5.94 4.94
N ALA A 2 -1.81 5.85 6.03
CA ALA A 2 -2.28 5.51 7.38
C ALA A 2 -1.37 6.19 8.43
N PRO A 3 -1.78 6.29 9.72
CA PRO A 3 -0.98 6.94 10.76
C PRO A 3 0.37 6.25 11.00
N GLY A 4 1.46 7.01 10.97
CA GLY A 4 2.82 6.47 11.14
C GLY A 4 3.80 7.40 11.85
N VAL A 5 3.36 8.55 12.39
CA VAL A 5 4.23 9.51 13.08
C VAL A 5 3.85 9.53 14.55
N LEU A 6 4.85 9.37 15.43
CA LEU A 6 4.69 9.34 16.89
C LEU A 6 3.56 8.39 17.35
N ILE A 7 3.58 7.17 16.84
CA ILE A 7 2.65 6.12 17.23
C ILE A 7 3.15 5.48 18.51
N LEU A 8 2.29 5.43 19.54
CA LEU A 8 2.56 4.72 20.78
C LEU A 8 2.30 3.23 20.60
N ALA A 9 3.30 2.40 20.84
CA ALA A 9 3.18 0.95 20.77
C ALA A 9 3.97 0.27 21.89
N ALA A 10 3.66 -1.00 22.17
CA ALA A 10 4.37 -1.79 23.16
C ALA A 10 5.85 -1.91 22.78
N PHE A 11 6.72 -1.81 23.79
CA PHE A 11 8.17 -1.86 23.64
C PHE A 11 8.78 -2.68 24.79
N PRO A 12 9.91 -3.38 24.58
CA PRO A 12 10.51 -4.18 25.64
C PRO A 12 10.94 -3.31 26.83
N PRO A 13 10.54 -3.65 28.08
CA PRO A 13 10.75 -2.79 29.24
C PRO A 13 12.17 -2.74 29.77
N ASN A 14 13.04 -3.61 29.27
CA ASN A 14 14.42 -3.80 29.75
C ASN A 14 15.48 -3.33 28.74
N ILE A 15 15.08 -2.55 27.73
CA ILE A 15 16.00 -1.94 26.78
C ILE A 15 15.83 -0.42 26.78
N PHE A 16 16.85 0.27 26.27
CA PHE A 16 16.85 1.72 26.14
C PHE A 16 15.70 2.21 25.26
N SER A 17 14.92 3.18 25.77
CA SER A 17 13.88 3.87 25.01
C SER A 17 14.24 5.34 24.79
N GLU A 18 14.52 6.08 25.86
CA GLU A 18 14.80 7.51 25.79
C GLU A 18 15.82 7.93 26.87
N SER A 19 16.37 9.14 26.76
CA SER A 19 17.27 9.69 27.77
C SER A 19 16.84 11.07 28.24
N ILE A 20 16.94 11.31 29.54
CA ILE A 20 16.86 12.66 30.12
C ILE A 20 18.24 13.00 30.66
N GLN A 21 18.92 13.94 30.00
CA GLN A 21 20.32 14.26 30.26
C GLN A 21 21.21 13.01 30.11
N ASN A 22 21.67 12.44 31.23
CA ASN A 22 22.52 11.24 31.27
C ASN A 22 21.82 10.05 31.93
N ILE A 23 20.49 10.12 32.10
CA ILE A 23 19.68 9.04 32.68
C ILE A 23 18.97 8.32 31.54
N GLU A 24 19.29 7.05 31.36
CA GLU A 24 18.58 6.15 30.44
C GLU A 24 17.24 5.73 31.04
N LEU A 25 16.20 5.81 30.22
CA LEU A 25 14.85 5.41 30.57
C LEU A 25 14.46 4.19 29.74
N SER A 26 13.73 3.30 30.39
CA SER A 26 12.98 2.23 29.73
C SER A 26 11.49 2.41 29.96
N SER A 27 10.68 1.83 29.08
CA SER A 27 9.23 1.94 29.13
C SER A 27 8.59 0.71 28.51
N ASP A 28 7.42 0.31 29.02
CA ASP A 28 6.58 -0.74 28.40
C ASP A 28 6.00 -0.27 27.05
N TYR A 29 6.00 1.04 26.78
CA TYR A 29 5.48 1.65 25.57
C TYR A 29 6.38 2.78 25.08
N GLU A 30 6.51 2.92 23.76
CA GLU A 30 7.37 3.92 23.15
C GLU A 30 6.68 4.59 21.96
N LEU A 31 6.95 5.89 21.78
CA LEU A 31 6.55 6.63 20.59
C LEU A 31 7.58 6.39 19.47
N ARG A 32 7.13 5.84 18.34
CA ARG A 32 7.96 5.62 17.15
C ARG A 32 7.30 6.21 15.91
N SER A 33 8.14 6.63 14.97
CA SER A 33 7.72 7.14 13.66
C SER A 33 8.30 6.27 12.55
N GLY A 34 7.53 6.04 11.51
CA GLY A 34 7.96 5.31 10.32
C GLY A 34 6.80 4.71 9.53
N THR A 35 7.09 4.38 8.27
CA THR A 35 6.16 3.61 7.42
C THR A 35 5.89 2.21 7.97
N SER A 36 6.78 1.67 8.80
CA SER A 36 6.57 0.43 9.57
C SER A 36 5.37 0.54 10.53
N MET A 37 5.17 1.69 11.16
CA MET A 37 4.01 1.95 12.02
C MET A 37 2.73 2.19 11.20
N ALA A 38 2.82 2.82 10.03
CA ALA A 38 1.67 2.95 9.13
C ALA A 38 1.24 1.59 8.54
N ALA A 39 2.19 0.72 8.21
CA ALA A 39 1.91 -0.60 7.65
C ALA A 39 1.15 -1.50 8.62
N SER A 40 1.43 -1.44 9.92
CA SER A 40 0.69 -2.22 10.93
C SER A 40 -0.77 -1.79 11.05
N HIS A 41 -1.06 -0.49 10.98
CA HIS A 41 -2.43 0.02 10.93
C HIS A 41 -3.18 -0.50 9.70
N ALA A 42 -2.59 -0.38 8.51
CA ALA A 42 -3.20 -0.90 7.28
C ALA A 42 -3.43 -2.43 7.35
N SER A 43 -2.48 -3.18 7.91
CA SER A 43 -2.58 -4.63 8.07
C SER A 43 -3.70 -5.03 9.05
N GLY A 44 -3.84 -4.31 10.15
CA GLY A 44 -4.93 -4.53 11.12
C GLY A 44 -6.31 -4.30 10.49
N ILE A 45 -6.46 -3.21 9.72
CA ILE A 45 -7.70 -2.91 9.00
C ILE A 45 -7.99 -4.00 7.96
N ALA A 46 -6.99 -4.40 7.17
CA ALA A 46 -7.15 -5.48 6.19
C ALA A 46 -7.58 -6.81 6.84
N ALA A 47 -7.04 -7.14 8.02
CA ALA A 47 -7.43 -8.33 8.77
C ALA A 47 -8.88 -8.24 9.29
N MET A 48 -9.32 -7.08 9.78
CA MET A 48 -10.71 -6.86 10.19
C MET A 48 -11.67 -6.99 8.99
N LEU A 49 -11.32 -6.41 7.84
CA LEU A 49 -12.10 -6.53 6.61
C LEU A 49 -12.19 -8.00 6.15
N LYS A 50 -11.10 -8.76 6.23
CA LYS A 50 -11.12 -10.20 5.95
C LYS A 50 -12.00 -10.98 6.94
N GLY A 51 -12.05 -10.54 8.20
CA GLY A 51 -12.94 -11.12 9.20
C GLY A 51 -14.42 -10.84 8.92
N ALA A 52 -14.74 -9.63 8.42
CA ALA A 52 -16.09 -9.23 8.07
C ALA A 52 -16.57 -9.84 6.74
N HIS A 53 -15.67 -10.00 5.77
CA HIS A 53 -15.93 -10.57 4.45
C HIS A 53 -14.94 -11.72 4.15
N PRO A 54 -15.16 -12.93 4.72
CA PRO A 54 -14.24 -14.05 4.60
C PRO A 54 -14.00 -14.54 3.16
N GLU A 55 -14.91 -14.24 2.24
CA GLU A 55 -14.85 -14.60 0.83
C GLU A 55 -14.01 -13.63 -0.01
N TRP A 56 -13.77 -12.40 0.46
CA TRP A 56 -13.00 -11.41 -0.31
C TRP A 56 -11.57 -11.87 -0.56
N SER A 57 -11.11 -11.70 -1.80
CA SER A 57 -9.70 -11.90 -2.14
C SER A 57 -8.82 -10.82 -1.48
N THR A 58 -7.50 -11.02 -1.50
CA THR A 58 -6.55 -9.99 -1.05
C THR A 58 -6.60 -8.73 -1.95
N SER A 59 -6.93 -8.89 -3.22
CA SER A 59 -7.11 -7.79 -4.18
C SER A 59 -8.40 -7.02 -3.88
N ALA A 60 -9.49 -7.71 -3.59
CA ALA A 60 -10.76 -7.12 -3.15
C ALA A 60 -10.60 -6.30 -1.87
N ILE A 61 -9.92 -6.82 -0.84
CA ILE A 61 -9.65 -6.06 0.39
C ILE A 61 -8.86 -4.79 0.09
N ARG A 62 -7.79 -4.90 -0.71
CA ARG A 62 -7.02 -3.71 -1.12
C ARG A 62 -7.88 -2.70 -1.88
N SER A 63 -8.72 -3.17 -2.80
CA SER A 63 -9.64 -2.32 -3.55
C SER A 63 -10.61 -1.59 -2.62
N SER A 64 -11.20 -2.29 -1.65
CA SER A 64 -12.10 -1.68 -0.67
C SER A 64 -11.41 -0.53 0.08
N MET A 65 -10.19 -0.76 0.56
CA MET A 65 -9.42 0.25 1.30
C MET A 65 -8.99 1.44 0.43
N MET A 66 -8.65 1.19 -0.84
CA MET A 66 -8.20 2.26 -1.75
C MET A 66 -9.36 3.11 -2.26
N THR A 67 -10.44 2.50 -2.77
CA THR A 67 -11.57 3.22 -3.37
C THR A 67 -12.40 4.01 -2.36
N THR A 68 -12.32 3.65 -1.07
CA THR A 68 -13.03 4.33 0.02
C THR A 68 -12.13 5.27 0.83
N ALA A 69 -10.84 5.33 0.51
CA ALA A 69 -9.89 6.23 1.18
C ALA A 69 -10.31 7.70 1.01
N ASN A 70 -9.98 8.50 2.04
CA ASN A 70 -10.22 9.93 2.02
C ASN A 70 -9.00 10.67 1.48
N HIS A 71 -9.18 11.44 0.41
CA HIS A 71 -8.13 12.27 -0.18
C HIS A 71 -8.07 13.69 0.42
N LEU A 72 -8.96 13.99 1.37
CA LEU A 72 -9.04 15.26 2.08
C LEU A 72 -8.64 15.11 3.55
N ASP A 73 -8.05 16.16 4.08
CA ASP A 73 -7.73 16.32 5.50
C ASP A 73 -8.97 16.65 6.34
N SER A 74 -8.77 16.80 7.66
CA SER A 74 -9.84 17.17 8.60
C SER A 74 -10.45 18.55 8.33
N THR A 75 -9.78 19.41 7.56
CA THR A 75 -10.26 20.73 7.13
C THR A 75 -10.98 20.70 5.78
N GLN A 76 -11.23 19.50 5.23
CA GLN A 76 -11.83 19.27 3.91
C GLN A 76 -10.98 19.86 2.76
N LYS A 77 -9.66 19.92 2.94
CA LYS A 77 -8.71 20.35 1.91
C LYS A 77 -7.84 19.17 1.46
N PRO A 78 -7.26 19.22 0.25
CA PRO A 78 -6.29 18.21 -0.15
C PRO A 78 -5.13 18.11 0.86
N PHE A 79 -4.69 16.88 1.13
CA PHE A 79 -3.49 16.66 1.94
C PHE A 79 -2.29 17.40 1.37
N ARG A 80 -1.37 17.77 2.26
CA ARG A 80 -0.16 18.49 1.93
C ARG A 80 1.08 17.79 2.43
N GLU A 81 2.16 17.97 1.69
CA GLU A 81 3.51 17.59 2.08
C GLU A 81 4.12 18.61 3.05
N ASP A 82 5.30 18.30 3.59
CA ASP A 82 6.02 19.15 4.54
C ASP A 82 6.42 20.51 3.92
N ASP A 83 6.62 20.57 2.60
CA ASP A 83 6.89 21.79 1.85
C ASP A 83 5.61 22.56 1.46
N ASN A 84 4.46 22.13 1.99
CA ASN A 84 3.14 22.70 1.76
C ASN A 84 2.61 22.51 0.32
N MET A 85 3.22 21.67 -0.52
CA MET A 85 2.63 21.25 -1.80
C MET A 85 1.45 20.30 -1.59
N ILE A 86 0.55 20.21 -2.57
CA ILE A 86 -0.58 19.27 -2.51
C ILE A 86 -0.03 17.86 -2.78
N ALA A 87 -0.28 16.95 -1.85
CA ALA A 87 0.12 15.56 -1.96
C ALA A 87 -0.53 14.91 -3.19
N THR A 88 0.28 14.26 -4.00
CA THR A 88 -0.15 13.55 -5.20
C THR A 88 -0.46 12.08 -4.88
N PRO A 89 -1.06 11.32 -5.81
CA PRO A 89 -1.20 9.88 -5.66
C PRO A 89 0.14 9.14 -5.51
N ARG A 90 1.26 9.75 -5.93
CA ARG A 90 2.60 9.20 -5.71
C ARG A 90 3.03 9.24 -4.25
N ASP A 91 2.49 10.19 -3.49
CA ASP A 91 2.88 10.47 -2.10
C ASP A 91 1.97 9.72 -1.13
N MET A 92 0.65 9.72 -1.38
CA MET A 92 -0.35 9.15 -0.46
C MET A 92 -1.17 7.97 -1.02
N GLY A 93 -0.99 7.62 -2.30
CA GLY A 93 -1.85 6.66 -3.00
C GLY A 93 -3.27 7.22 -3.17
N ALA A 94 -4.27 6.43 -2.81
CA ALA A 94 -5.67 6.84 -2.87
C ALA A 94 -6.09 7.83 -1.75
N GLY A 95 -5.25 8.03 -0.72
CA GLY A 95 -5.55 8.88 0.42
C GLY A 95 -5.45 8.17 1.78
N ASN A 96 -5.95 8.81 2.84
CA ASN A 96 -6.00 8.25 4.18
C ASN A 96 -7.05 7.13 4.27
N VAL A 97 -6.70 6.01 4.90
CA VAL A 97 -7.62 4.89 5.08
C VAL A 97 -8.85 5.29 5.90
N ASP A 98 -10.04 4.86 5.45
CA ASP A 98 -11.31 4.98 6.18
C ASP A 98 -11.87 3.56 6.43
N PRO A 99 -11.64 2.97 7.63
CA PRO A 99 -12.04 1.60 7.91
C PRO A 99 -13.54 1.37 7.83
N ASN A 100 -14.35 2.37 8.21
CA ASN A 100 -15.80 2.24 8.26
C ASN A 100 -16.39 2.24 6.85
N ARG A 101 -15.88 3.11 5.96
CA ARG A 101 -16.31 3.11 4.56
C ARG A 101 -15.80 1.89 3.81
N ALA A 102 -14.59 1.41 4.13
CA ALA A 102 -14.03 0.20 3.51
C ALA A 102 -14.85 -1.08 3.80
N LEU A 103 -15.68 -1.07 4.85
CA LEU A 103 -16.55 -2.20 5.18
C LEU A 103 -17.63 -2.46 4.10
N ASP A 104 -18.12 -1.40 3.45
CA ASP A 104 -19.09 -1.49 2.36
C ASP A 104 -18.70 -0.54 1.21
N PRO A 105 -17.76 -0.96 0.34
CA PRO A 105 -17.25 -0.14 -0.75
C PRO A 105 -18.21 -0.06 -1.95
N GLY A 106 -19.28 -0.85 -1.96
CA GLY A 106 -20.19 -1.03 -3.10
C GLY A 106 -19.58 -1.81 -4.26
N LEU A 107 -18.48 -1.32 -4.84
CA LEU A 107 -17.77 -1.94 -5.96
C LEU A 107 -16.31 -2.27 -5.62
N LEU A 108 -15.81 -3.34 -6.23
CA LEU A 108 -14.47 -3.87 -6.00
C LEU A 108 -13.75 -4.14 -7.32
N TYR A 109 -12.50 -3.73 -7.41
CA TYR A 109 -11.54 -4.15 -8.43
C TYR A 109 -10.86 -5.42 -7.93
N ASP A 110 -11.44 -6.58 -8.27
CA ASP A 110 -10.89 -7.88 -7.88
C ASP A 110 -9.85 -8.38 -8.90
N ALA A 111 -8.88 -9.15 -8.42
CA ALA A 111 -7.84 -9.78 -9.23
C ALA A 111 -7.42 -11.10 -8.59
N THR A 112 -7.28 -12.12 -9.44
CA THR A 112 -6.91 -13.49 -9.06
C THR A 112 -5.38 -13.66 -9.05
N PRO A 113 -4.87 -14.72 -8.41
CA PRO A 113 -3.45 -15.06 -8.52
C PRO A 113 -2.97 -15.23 -9.98
N GLN A 114 -3.85 -15.70 -10.88
CA GLN A 114 -3.51 -15.86 -12.30
C GLN A 114 -3.33 -14.52 -13.01
N ASP A 115 -4.05 -13.47 -12.61
CA ASP A 115 -3.87 -12.13 -13.18
C ASP A 115 -2.48 -11.55 -12.85
N TYR A 116 -1.98 -11.81 -11.65
CA TYR A 116 -0.60 -11.45 -11.28
C TYR A 116 0.44 -12.27 -12.05
N ILE A 117 0.18 -13.56 -12.29
CA ILE A 117 1.05 -14.39 -13.14
C ILE A 117 1.09 -13.80 -14.56
N ASN A 118 -0.06 -13.49 -15.15
CA ASN A 118 -0.16 -12.90 -16.49
C ASN A 118 0.58 -11.55 -16.59
N LEU A 119 0.52 -10.73 -15.53
CA LEU A 119 1.29 -9.50 -15.40
C LEU A 119 2.79 -9.77 -15.42
N ILE A 120 3.29 -10.69 -14.58
CA ILE A 120 4.72 -11.03 -14.55
C ILE A 120 5.17 -11.60 -15.91
N CYS A 121 4.34 -12.42 -16.57
CA CYS A 121 4.64 -12.95 -17.90
C CYS A 121 4.79 -11.84 -18.96
N SER A 122 4.01 -10.76 -18.85
CA SER A 122 4.09 -9.60 -19.77
C SER A 122 5.37 -8.76 -19.62
N MET A 123 6.11 -8.92 -18.52
CA MET A 123 7.36 -8.19 -18.26
C MET A 123 8.57 -8.76 -19.02
N ASN A 124 8.40 -9.83 -19.81
CA ASN A 124 9.45 -10.47 -20.62
C ASN A 124 10.71 -10.90 -19.83
N PHE A 125 10.52 -11.35 -18.59
CA PHE A 125 11.59 -11.94 -17.78
C PHE A 125 12.06 -13.29 -18.33
N THR A 126 13.30 -13.68 -18.03
CA THR A 126 13.77 -15.04 -18.31
C THR A 126 13.05 -16.06 -17.43
N GLU A 127 13.03 -17.33 -17.83
CA GLU A 127 12.40 -18.40 -17.03
C GLU A 127 13.00 -18.51 -15.61
N GLU A 128 14.31 -18.29 -15.47
CA GLU A 128 14.99 -18.30 -14.17
C GLU A 128 14.55 -17.13 -13.27
N GLN A 129 14.43 -15.93 -13.84
CA GLN A 129 13.90 -14.76 -13.14
C GLN A 129 12.44 -14.97 -12.77
N PHE A 130 11.63 -15.49 -13.68
CA PHE A 130 10.22 -15.81 -13.43
C PHE A 130 10.08 -16.80 -12.25
N LYS A 131 10.86 -17.89 -12.25
CA LYS A 131 10.86 -18.88 -11.15
C LYS A 131 11.28 -18.27 -9.82
N THR A 132 12.10 -17.22 -9.82
CA THR A 132 12.48 -16.50 -8.60
C THR A 132 11.27 -15.78 -7.98
N PHE A 133 10.41 -15.18 -8.81
CA PHE A 133 9.20 -14.46 -8.35
C PHE A 133 8.03 -15.40 -8.08
N ALA A 134 7.71 -16.30 -9.02
CA ALA A 134 6.54 -17.18 -8.94
C ALA A 134 6.80 -18.44 -8.09
N ARG A 135 8.06 -18.80 -7.83
CA ARG A 135 8.47 -20.02 -7.11
C ARG A 135 7.70 -21.25 -7.61
N SER A 136 7.02 -21.98 -6.72
CA SER A 136 6.18 -23.14 -7.02
C SER A 136 4.71 -22.80 -7.28
N SER A 137 4.32 -21.53 -7.17
CA SER A 137 2.91 -21.11 -7.29
C SER A 137 2.40 -21.08 -8.73
N ALA A 138 3.31 -21.12 -9.71
CA ALA A 138 2.97 -21.23 -11.12
C ALA A 138 4.06 -22.02 -11.88
N ASN A 139 3.64 -22.97 -12.71
CA ASN A 139 4.55 -23.49 -13.74
C ASN A 139 4.72 -22.40 -14.80
N TYR A 140 5.93 -22.23 -15.34
CA TYR A 140 6.22 -21.27 -16.42
C TYR A 140 5.27 -21.44 -17.64
N ASN A 141 4.78 -22.66 -17.85
CA ASN A 141 3.80 -23.00 -18.89
C ASN A 141 2.41 -22.36 -18.68
N ASN A 142 2.13 -21.75 -17.52
CA ASN A 142 0.88 -21.02 -17.24
C ASN A 142 0.88 -19.59 -17.80
N CYS A 143 1.94 -19.15 -18.49
CA CYS A 143 1.98 -17.89 -19.23
C CYS A 143 1.20 -17.93 -20.56
N SER A 144 0.03 -18.56 -20.60
CA SER A 144 -0.73 -18.72 -21.85
C SER A 144 -1.35 -17.42 -22.36
N ASN A 145 -1.62 -16.45 -21.47
CA ASN A 145 -2.23 -15.16 -21.80
C ASN A 145 -1.52 -14.00 -21.05
N PRO A 146 -0.33 -13.57 -21.48
CA PRO A 146 0.36 -12.45 -20.85
C PRO A 146 -0.45 -11.15 -21.01
N SER A 147 -0.59 -10.38 -19.93
CA SER A 147 -1.29 -9.09 -19.94
C SER A 147 -0.68 -8.14 -18.92
N ALA A 148 -0.29 -6.94 -19.35
CA ALA A 148 0.18 -5.88 -18.45
C ALA A 148 -0.97 -5.10 -17.80
N ASP A 149 -2.20 -5.28 -18.29
CA ASP A 149 -3.38 -4.57 -17.83
C ASP A 149 -4.01 -5.29 -16.63
N LEU A 150 -3.41 -5.08 -15.46
CA LEU A 150 -3.92 -5.62 -14.20
C LEU A 150 -5.12 -4.79 -13.73
N ASN A 151 -6.20 -5.46 -13.33
CA ASN A 151 -7.38 -4.83 -12.75
C ASN A 151 -7.07 -4.18 -11.38
N TYR A 152 -6.50 -2.98 -11.41
CA TYR A 152 -5.96 -2.28 -10.25
C TYR A 152 -6.76 -1.02 -9.94
N PRO A 153 -7.06 -0.70 -8.66
CA PRO A 153 -7.90 0.44 -8.26
C PRO A 153 -7.18 1.80 -8.32
N SER A 154 -6.28 1.99 -9.29
CA SER A 154 -5.61 3.26 -9.56
C SER A 154 -4.99 3.24 -10.95
N PHE A 155 -4.79 4.43 -11.55
CA PHE A 155 -4.23 4.58 -12.88
C PHE A 155 -2.95 5.40 -12.85
N ILE A 156 -1.99 5.04 -13.70
CA ILE A 156 -0.77 5.81 -13.94
C ILE A 156 -0.54 5.91 -15.45
N ALA A 157 -0.27 7.11 -15.94
CA ALA A 157 0.07 7.36 -17.34
C ALA A 157 1.52 7.87 -17.40
N LEU A 158 2.37 7.12 -18.10
CA LEU A 158 3.77 7.48 -18.32
C LEU A 158 3.89 8.14 -19.69
N TYR A 159 4.59 9.27 -19.75
CA TYR A 159 4.94 9.92 -21.01
C TYR A 159 6.46 10.00 -21.15
N PRO A 160 7.01 9.79 -22.36
CA PRO A 160 8.44 9.91 -22.59
C PRO A 160 8.85 11.37 -22.37
N PHE A 161 9.86 11.59 -21.54
CA PHE A 161 10.50 12.88 -21.42
C PHE A 161 11.51 13.04 -22.55
N SER A 162 11.11 13.69 -23.65
CA SER A 162 12.07 14.13 -24.67
C SER A 162 12.72 15.43 -24.19
N LEU A 163 14.05 15.41 -24.03
CA LEU A 163 14.86 16.62 -23.84
C LEU A 163 14.91 17.50 -25.10
N GLU A 164 14.43 17.00 -26.24
CA GLU A 164 14.26 17.79 -27.45
C GLU A 164 12.89 18.47 -27.39
N GLY A 165 12.89 19.69 -26.86
CA GLY A 165 11.75 20.59 -26.94
C GLY A 165 11.41 20.87 -28.39
N ASN A 166 10.34 20.26 -28.88
CA ASN A 166 9.52 20.79 -29.96
C ASN A 166 8.12 20.19 -29.84
N PHE A 167 7.28 20.86 -29.05
CA PHE A 167 5.85 20.73 -29.16
C PHE A 167 5.41 21.72 -30.24
N THR A 168 5.10 21.22 -31.44
CA THR A 168 4.23 21.92 -32.41
C THR A 168 2.83 21.38 -32.28
#